data_AF-A0A918X928-F1
#
_entry.id   AF-A0A918X928-F1
#
_cell.length_a   1.000
_cell.length_b   1.000
_cell.length_c   1.000
_cell.angle_alpha   90.00
_cell.angle_beta   90.00
_cell.angle_gamma   90.00
#
_symmetry.space_group_name_H-M   'P 1'
#
loop_
_entity.id
_entity.type
_entity.pdbx_description
1 polymer ?
#
loop_
_entity_poly.entity_id
_entity_poly.type
_entity_poly.pdbx_seq_one_letter_code
_entity_poly.pdbx_strand_id
1 'polypeptide(L)'
;MVQTLAAGELQRDLLRELTYDGLRAAEAKGNKGGRRPAAEAELVDAGRIAYLEGCFLAALARDHQVGRGAIRTAVADLLFDHTAADPGTPAAQGLANCGGSRNRWRLSWHRGGKETTPCVG
;
A
#
# COMPACT_ATOMS: atom_id res chain seq x y z
N MET A 1 -5.58 -49.83 15.83
CA MET A 1 -4.83 -48.61 16.23
C MET A 1 -5.39 -47.37 15.52
N VAL A 2 -6.72 -47.23 15.41
CA VAL A 2 -7.41 -46.15 14.66
C VAL A 2 -8.14 -45.18 15.59
N GLN A 3 -8.63 -45.68 16.73
CA GLN A 3 -9.34 -44.90 17.76
C GLN A 3 -8.54 -43.69 18.28
N THR A 4 -7.21 -43.83 18.42
CA THR A 4 -6.33 -42.77 18.93
C THR A 4 -6.05 -41.69 17.89
N LEU A 5 -6.08 -42.03 16.60
CA LEU A 5 -5.87 -41.08 15.51
C LEU A 5 -7.09 -40.18 15.35
N ALA A 6 -8.29 -40.77 15.40
CA ALA A 6 -9.56 -40.04 15.38
C ALA A 6 -9.75 -39.08 16.58
N ALA A 7 -9.27 -39.46 17.77
CA ALA A 7 -9.29 -38.58 18.94
C ALA A 7 -8.41 -37.33 18.76
N GLY A 8 -7.28 -37.45 18.07
CA GLY A 8 -6.39 -36.33 17.77
C GLY A 8 -6.98 -35.35 16.76
N GLU A 9 -7.76 -35.83 15.80
CA GLU A 9 -8.48 -35.00 14.83
C GLU A 9 -9.61 -34.21 15.51
N LEU A 10 -10.43 -34.90 16.31
CA LEU A 10 -11.49 -34.27 17.09
C LEU A 10 -10.96 -33.15 18.01
N GLN A 11 -9.82 -33.39 18.67
CA GLN A 11 -9.18 -32.38 19.52
C GLN A 11 -8.74 -31.14 18.70
N ARG A 12 -8.16 -31.34 17.51
CA ARG A 12 -7.74 -30.22 16.64
C ARG A 12 -8.94 -29.43 16.14
N ASP A 13 -10.02 -30.11 15.76
CA ASP A 13 -11.22 -29.46 15.27
C ASP A 13 -11.89 -28.66 16.40
N LEU A 14 -11.99 -29.21 17.60
CA LEU A 14 -12.49 -28.49 18.77
C LEU A 14 -11.64 -27.25 19.09
N LEU A 15 -10.31 -27.35 19.02
CA LEU A 15 -9.43 -26.20 19.22
C LEU A 15 -9.61 -25.12 18.13
N ARG A 16 -9.85 -25.52 16.88
CA ARG A 16 -10.14 -24.58 15.78
C ARG A 16 -11.43 -23.82 16.02
N GLU A 17 -12.51 -24.52 16.37
CA GLU A 17 -13.81 -23.90 16.66
C GLU A 17 -13.69 -22.87 17.79
N LEU A 18 -13.08 -23.25 18.92
CA LEU A 18 -12.86 -22.33 20.04
C LEU A 18 -11.99 -21.13 19.67
N THR A 19 -11.02 -21.32 18.77
CA THR A 19 -10.17 -20.23 18.28
C THR A 19 -10.98 -19.27 17.41
N TYR A 20 -11.80 -19.77 16.49
CA TYR A 20 -12.64 -18.94 15.64
C TYR A 20 -13.71 -18.19 16.43
N ASP A 21 -14.33 -18.82 17.41
CA ASP A 21 -15.26 -18.16 18.33
C ASP A 21 -14.58 -17.03 19.12
N GLY A 22 -13.36 -17.28 19.61
CA GLY A 22 -12.54 -16.26 20.26
C GLY A 22 -12.19 -15.10 19.34
N LEU A 23 -11.82 -15.36 18.09
CA LEU A 23 -11.54 -14.34 17.08
C LEU A 23 -12.80 -13.51 16.78
N ARG A 24 -13.95 -14.16 16.59
CA ARG A 24 -15.22 -13.48 16.34
C ARG A 24 -15.65 -12.61 17.52
N ALA A 25 -15.45 -13.10 18.74
CA ALA A 25 -15.70 -12.33 19.96
C ALA A 25 -14.75 -11.12 20.08
N ALA A 26 -13.49 -11.26 19.66
CA ALA A 26 -12.54 -10.15 19.61
C ALA A 26 -12.93 -9.11 18.54
N GLU A 27 -13.36 -9.55 17.36
CA GLU A 27 -13.87 -8.66 16.30
C GLU A 27 -15.13 -7.91 16.73
N ALA A 28 -16.05 -8.58 17.44
CA ALA A 28 -17.25 -7.96 17.99
C ALA A 28 -16.91 -6.87 19.03
N LYS A 29 -15.77 -6.99 19.72
CA LYS A 29 -15.23 -5.94 20.61
C LYS A 29 -14.53 -4.81 19.84
N GLY A 30 -14.43 -4.90 18.51
CA GLY A 30 -13.76 -3.93 17.65
C GLY A 30 -12.27 -4.20 17.44
N ASN A 31 -11.72 -5.30 17.94
CA ASN A 31 -10.32 -5.63 17.71
C ASN A 31 -10.13 -6.04 16.25
N LYS A 32 -9.13 -5.47 15.59
CA LYS A 32 -8.74 -5.86 14.23
C LYS A 32 -7.51 -6.74 14.28
N GLY A 33 -7.61 -7.92 13.65
CA GLY A 33 -6.46 -8.81 13.44
C GLY A 33 -5.52 -8.29 12.36
N GLY A 34 -4.40 -9.00 12.17
CA GLY A 34 -3.42 -8.69 11.14
C GLY A 34 -2.37 -7.65 11.55
N ARG A 35 -1.52 -7.27 10.59
CA ARG A 35 -0.46 -6.29 10.81
C ARG A 35 -1.06 -4.90 10.96
N ARG A 36 -0.67 -4.18 12.01
CA ARG A 36 -1.03 -2.77 12.18
C ARG A 36 -0.55 -1.97 10.95
N PRO A 37 -1.38 -1.04 10.42
CA PRO A 37 -0.94 -0.16 9.35
C PRO A 37 0.37 0.53 9.70
N ALA A 38 1.35 0.46 8.80
CA ALA A 38 2.66 1.10 9.00
C ALA A 38 2.63 2.59 8.61
N ALA A 39 1.69 2.99 7.76
CA ALA A 39 1.44 4.38 7.43
C ALA A 39 0.50 4.97 8.49
N GLU A 40 0.86 6.14 9.02
CA GLU A 40 -0.03 6.93 9.85
C GLU A 40 -1.20 7.47 9.01
N ALA A 41 -2.35 7.70 9.65
CA ALA A 41 -3.54 8.22 8.95
C ALA A 41 -3.23 9.55 8.25
N GLU A 42 -2.46 10.42 8.91
CA GLU A 42 -2.02 11.70 8.34
C GLU A 42 -1.19 11.52 7.06
N LEU A 43 -0.36 10.47 6.99
CA LEU A 43 0.43 10.16 5.80
C LEU A 43 -0.47 9.72 4.63
N VAL A 44 -1.50 8.93 4.93
CA VAL A 44 -2.49 8.48 3.94
C VAL A 44 -3.28 9.69 3.41
N ASP A 45 -3.70 10.58 4.31
CA ASP A 45 -4.47 11.77 3.95
C ASP A 45 -3.64 12.77 3.13
N ALA A 46 -2.40 13.04 3.53
CA ALA A 46 -1.46 13.85 2.76
C ALA A 46 -1.23 13.25 1.36
N GLY A 47 -1.11 11.93 1.28
CA GLY A 47 -0.99 11.22 0.01
C GLY A 47 -2.23 11.36 -0.89
N ARG A 48 -3.43 11.32 -0.31
CA ARG A 48 -4.69 11.53 -1.04
C ARG A 48 -4.83 12.97 -1.54
N ILE A 49 -4.55 13.95 -0.70
CA ILE A 49 -4.60 15.38 -1.07
C ILE A 49 -3.62 15.64 -2.23
N ALA A 50 -2.36 15.21 -2.10
CA ALA A 50 -1.36 15.40 -3.14
C ALA A 50 -1.73 14.70 -4.47
N TYR A 51 -2.41 13.55 -4.41
CA TYR A 51 -2.91 12.88 -5.60
C TYR A 51 -4.02 13.67 -6.29
N LEU A 52 -4.98 14.21 -5.53
CA LEU A 52 -6.06 15.07 -6.04
C LEU A 52 -5.53 16.38 -6.64
N GLU A 53 -4.43 16.90 -6.11
CA GLU A 53 -3.70 18.05 -6.67
C GLU A 53 -2.87 17.72 -7.93
N GLY A 54 -2.90 16.47 -8.39
CA GLY A 54 -2.25 16.03 -9.63
C GLY A 54 -0.77 15.65 -9.47
N CYS A 55 -0.29 15.41 -8.25
CA CYS A 55 1.08 14.93 -8.03
C CYS A 55 1.23 13.44 -8.36
N PHE A 56 2.38 13.10 -8.96
CA PHE A 56 2.62 11.76 -9.48
C PHE A 56 2.98 10.78 -8.36
N LEU A 57 2.42 9.56 -8.42
CA LEU A 57 2.60 8.47 -7.44
C LEU A 57 4.07 8.19 -7.08
N ALA A 58 5.00 8.29 -8.05
CA ALA A 58 6.42 8.03 -7.80
C ALA A 58 7.15 9.19 -7.11
N ALA A 59 6.66 10.42 -7.23
CA ALA A 59 7.18 11.55 -6.45
C ALA A 59 6.73 11.40 -5.00
N LEU A 60 5.43 11.15 -4.80
CA LEU A 60 4.82 10.96 -3.49
C LEU A 60 5.49 9.85 -2.67
N ALA A 61 5.79 8.71 -3.32
CA ALA A 61 6.52 7.61 -2.70
C ALA A 61 7.92 8.02 -2.18
N ARG A 62 8.63 8.91 -2.89
CA ARG A 62 9.96 9.37 -2.47
C ARG A 62 9.88 10.42 -1.39
N ASP A 63 8.96 11.37 -1.51
CA ASP A 63 8.78 12.46 -0.54
C ASP A 63 8.37 11.91 0.84
N HIS A 64 7.57 10.85 0.85
CA HIS A 64 7.14 10.16 2.06
C HIS A 64 7.96 8.92 2.43
N GLN A 65 9.03 8.61 1.69
CA GLN A 65 9.91 7.45 1.92
C GLN A 65 9.18 6.09 2.01
N VAL A 66 8.05 5.94 1.31
CA VAL A 66 7.26 4.70 1.27
C VAL A 66 7.30 4.04 -0.10
N GLY A 67 7.06 2.73 -0.15
CA GLY A 67 6.98 2.01 -1.41
C GLY A 67 5.80 2.51 -2.27
N ARG A 68 5.95 2.47 -3.60
CA ARG A 68 4.85 2.83 -4.54
C ARG A 68 3.58 2.02 -4.33
N GLY A 69 3.71 0.76 -3.89
CA GLY A 69 2.56 -0.11 -3.56
C GLY A 69 1.78 0.39 -2.34
N ALA A 70 2.45 0.99 -1.35
CA ALA A 70 1.80 1.60 -0.18
C ALA A 70 1.00 2.84 -0.60
N ILE A 71 1.60 3.71 -1.41
CA ILE A 71 0.88 4.85 -1.99
C ILE A 71 -0.33 4.39 -2.82
N ARG A 72 -0.16 3.39 -3.69
CA ARG A 72 -1.27 2.85 -4.50
C ARG A 72 -2.39 2.27 -3.64
N THR A 73 -2.05 1.63 -2.51
CA THR A 73 -3.04 1.14 -1.55
C THR A 73 -3.74 2.30 -0.85
N ALA A 74 -3.00 3.34 -0.47
CA ALA A 74 -3.53 4.53 0.18
C ALA A 74 -4.54 5.28 -0.70
N VAL A 75 -4.32 5.32 -2.02
CA VAL A 75 -5.23 5.97 -2.98
C VAL A 75 -6.18 4.99 -3.68
N ALA A 76 -6.22 3.71 -3.29
CA ALA A 76 -6.97 2.67 -4.02
C ALA A 76 -8.46 2.99 -4.19
N ASP A 77 -9.09 3.60 -3.18
CA ASP A 77 -10.50 3.98 -3.27
C ASP A 77 -10.74 5.06 -4.33
N LEU A 78 -9.86 6.07 -4.38
CA LEU A 78 -9.86 7.09 -5.44
C LEU A 78 -9.54 6.47 -6.80
N LEU A 79 -8.80 5.36 -6.80
CA LEU A 79 -8.54 4.62 -8.03
C LEU A 79 -9.76 3.80 -8.50
N PHE A 80 -10.55 3.29 -7.57
CA PHE A 80 -11.69 2.43 -7.89
C PHE A 80 -12.89 3.25 -8.40
N ASP A 81 -13.12 4.42 -7.82
CA ASP A 81 -14.21 5.33 -8.23
C ASP A 81 -14.07 5.81 -9.69
N HIS A 82 -12.84 5.89 -10.22
CA HIS A 82 -12.64 6.25 -11.64
C HIS A 82 -12.77 5.05 -12.60
N THR A 83 -12.70 3.82 -12.12
CA THR A 83 -13.00 2.64 -12.97
C THR A 83 -14.50 2.36 -13.08
N ALA A 84 -15.31 2.87 -12.14
CA ALA A 84 -16.76 2.85 -12.23
C ALA A 84 -17.34 4.04 -13.03
N ALA A 85 -16.57 5.12 -13.21
CA ALA A 85 -16.94 6.28 -14.00
C ALA A 85 -16.47 6.13 -15.47
N ASP A 86 -17.42 6.21 -16.38
CA ASP A 86 -17.32 6.18 -17.85
C ASP A 86 -16.10 6.97 -18.42
N PRO A 87 -15.34 6.45 -19.42
CA PRO A 87 -14.22 7.15 -20.05
C PRO A 87 -14.68 8.32 -20.93
N GLY A 88 -15.09 9.43 -20.31
CA GLY A 88 -15.72 10.54 -21.03
C GLY A 88 -15.36 11.96 -20.58
N THR A 89 -14.51 12.16 -19.57
CA THR A 89 -14.21 13.53 -19.09
C THR A 89 -12.71 13.87 -19.25
N PRO A 90 -12.37 14.97 -19.96
CA PRO A 90 -10.99 15.29 -20.27
C PRO A 90 -10.21 15.60 -19.00
N ALA A 91 -9.01 15.02 -18.92
CA ALA A 91 -8.02 15.25 -17.88
C ALA A 91 -7.93 16.74 -17.54
N ALA A 92 -8.40 17.11 -16.34
CA ALA A 92 -8.22 18.42 -15.79
C ALA A 92 -6.72 18.71 -15.69
N GLN A 93 -6.26 19.62 -16.56
CA GLN A 93 -4.90 20.08 -16.61
C GLN A 93 -4.65 21.01 -15.41
N GLY A 94 -4.27 20.43 -14.26
CA GLY A 94 -3.70 21.14 -13.11
C GLY A 94 -2.19 21.27 -13.23
N LEU A 95 -1.70 22.06 -14.17
CA LEU A 95 -0.29 22.45 -14.28
C LEU A 95 -0.02 23.65 -13.35
N ALA A 96 0.15 23.42 -12.05
CA ALA A 96 0.98 24.25 -11.14
C ALA A 96 0.65 24.00 -9.65
N ASN A 97 1.20 22.95 -9.03
CA ASN A 97 1.50 23.03 -7.60
C ASN A 97 2.59 22.04 -7.13
N CYS A 98 2.82 20.94 -7.87
CA CYS A 98 3.92 20.05 -7.54
C CYS A 98 5.25 20.74 -7.89
N GLY A 99 5.88 21.37 -6.89
CA GLY A 99 7.16 22.05 -6.99
C GLY A 99 8.19 21.24 -7.78
N GLY A 100 8.48 21.69 -9.01
CA GLY A 100 9.76 21.48 -9.68
C GLY A 100 10.23 20.05 -9.99
N SER A 101 9.37 19.02 -10.10
CA SER A 101 9.86 17.64 -10.33
C SER A 101 9.64 17.07 -11.74
N ARG A 102 8.80 17.68 -12.60
CA ARG A 102 8.58 17.18 -13.97
C ARG A 102 9.86 17.15 -14.83
N ASN A 103 10.85 18.00 -14.52
CA ASN A 103 11.98 18.25 -15.43
C ASN A 103 13.33 17.72 -14.89
N ARG A 104 13.42 17.36 -13.60
CA ARG A 104 14.67 16.88 -12.99
C ARG A 104 15.04 15.46 -13.44
N TRP A 105 14.05 14.63 -13.75
CA TRP A 105 14.26 13.20 -14.03
C TRP A 105 14.63 12.88 -15.48
N ARG A 106 14.21 13.69 -16.47
CA ARG A 106 14.63 13.49 -17.88
C ARG A 106 16.12 13.78 -18.10
N LEU A 107 16.71 14.66 -17.30
CA LEU A 107 18.14 15.01 -17.38
C LEU A 107 19.07 14.03 -16.65
N SER A 108 18.55 13.27 -15.68
CA SER A 108 19.34 12.27 -14.93
C SER A 108 19.61 11.00 -15.73
N TRP A 109 18.69 10.58 -16.62
CA TRP A 109 18.86 9.37 -17.43
C TRP A 109 19.96 9.47 -18.50
N HIS A 110 20.33 10.67 -18.96
CA HIS A 110 21.41 10.86 -19.94
C HIS A 110 22.81 10.99 -19.33
N ARG A 111 22.95 10.98 -17.99
CA ARG A 111 24.24 11.09 -17.28
C ARG A 111 24.57 9.80 -16.51
N GLY A 112 24.25 8.65 -17.07
CA GLY A 112 24.61 7.32 -16.56
C GLY A 112 25.73 6.68 -17.36
N GLY A 113 26.80 7.43 -17.65
CA GLY A 113 27.99 6.92 -18.31
C GLY A 113 29.06 6.51 -17.29
N LYS A 114 29.04 5.23 -16.91
CA LYS A 114 30.20 4.38 -16.53
C LYS A 114 31.39 5.07 -15.82
N GLU A 115 31.38 5.03 -14.49
CA GLU A 115 32.62 4.99 -13.70
C GLU A 115 32.60 3.75 -12.82
N THR A 116 33.32 2.74 -13.27
CA THR A 116 33.78 1.63 -12.44
C THR A 116 34.88 2.16 -11.54
N THR A 117 34.74 2.03 -10.23
CA THR A 117 35.86 2.18 -9.29
C THR A 117 36.12 0.82 -8.65
N PRO A 118 37.38 0.34 -8.63
CA PRO A 118 37.71 -1.00 -8.16
C PRO A 118 37.69 -1.06 -6.63
N CYS A 119 37.26 -2.22 -6.11
CA CYS A 119 37.33 -2.55 -4.70
C CYS A 119 38.80 -2.60 -4.23
N VAL A 120 39.12 -1.87 -3.17
CA VAL A 120 40.30 -2.09 -2.33
C VAL A 120 39.81 -2.16 -0.89
N GLY A 121 40.09 -3.27 -0.21
CA GLY A 121 39.74 -3.54 1.19
C GLY A 121 39.37 -4.98 1.43
#